data_AF-A0A1Q7Y1D3-F1
#
_entry.id   AF-A0A1Q7Y1D3-F1
#
_cell.length_a   1.000
_cell.length_b   1.000
_cell.length_c   1.000
_cell.angle_alpha   90.00
_cell.angle_beta   90.00
_cell.angle_gamma   90.00
#
_symmetry.space_group_name_H-M   'P 1'
#
loop_
_entity.id
_entity.type
_entity.pdbx_description
1 polymer ?
#
loop_
_entity_poly.entity_id
_entity_poly.type
_entity_poly.pdbx_seq_one_letter_code
_entity_poly.pdbx_strand_id
1 'polypeptide(L)'
;MPFMDLIKKAIFEEEPQAGQPPAKPAPSRAAPRPLDPAPAYVQAGTRDNQFYMRLAKQTELSAVPELAKIEAFAAPLAPVITDKALRYKAALATAQSQGGLTKEAILKGFDALLSVLNSSASTFNKQTDDVSRTEVDAKIAKIGDLNEAIQQKQKEITDLQQQVKSVQSQTEASRAKLQEAKSSFAAALERRRAEIQQQRKEFETILG
;
A
#
# COMPACT_ATOMS: atom_id res chain seq x y z
N MET A 1 -19.06 -4.61 8.68
CA MET A 1 -17.59 -4.55 8.77
C MET A 1 -17.18 -3.46 9.77
N PRO A 2 -16.18 -3.70 10.63
CA PRO A 2 -15.61 -2.69 11.52
C PRO A 2 -14.95 -1.55 10.73
N PHE A 3 -14.81 -0.38 11.37
CA PHE A 3 -14.35 0.85 10.71
C PHE A 3 -12.90 0.76 10.26
N MET A 4 -12.08 0.03 11.03
CA MET A 4 -10.70 -0.29 10.67
C MET A 4 -10.58 -1.08 9.36
N ASP A 5 -11.50 -2.00 9.09
CA ASP A 5 -11.45 -2.78 7.84
C ASP A 5 -11.74 -1.92 6.61
N LEU A 6 -12.57 -0.87 6.76
CA LEU A 6 -12.82 0.11 5.70
C LEU A 6 -11.57 0.96 5.42
N ILE A 7 -10.86 1.38 6.47
CA ILE A 7 -9.60 2.12 6.33
C ILE A 7 -8.56 1.24 5.64
N LYS A 8 -8.37 -0.01 6.10
CA LYS A 8 -7.42 -0.94 5.50
C LYS A 8 -7.76 -1.26 4.05
N LYS A 9 -9.04 -1.51 3.73
CA LYS A 9 -9.47 -1.73 2.35
C LYS A 9 -9.22 -0.51 1.46
N ALA A 10 -9.51 0.70 1.94
CA ALA A 10 -9.27 1.92 1.18
C ALA A 10 -7.77 2.20 0.94
N ILE A 11 -6.89 1.83 1.87
CA ILE A 11 -5.44 2.08 1.77
C ILE A 11 -4.70 0.97 1.01
N PHE A 12 -5.10 -0.29 1.18
CA PHE A 12 -4.32 -1.45 0.74
C PHE A 12 -4.95 -2.26 -0.42
N GLU A 13 -6.21 -1.98 -0.78
CA GLU A 13 -6.95 -2.73 -1.80
C GLU A 13 -7.33 -1.86 -3.02
N GLU A 14 -6.68 -0.71 -3.22
CA GLU A 14 -6.83 0.08 -4.44
C GLU A 14 -6.06 -0.61 -5.59
N GLU A 15 -6.78 -1.39 -6.40
CA GLU A 15 -6.33 -1.88 -7.71
C GLU A 15 -5.75 -0.72 -8.54
N PRO A 16 -4.69 -0.94 -9.33
CA PRO A 16 -3.99 0.11 -10.06
C PRO A 16 -4.89 0.66 -11.17
N GLN A 17 -5.60 1.76 -10.90
CA GLN A 17 -6.34 2.47 -11.93
C GLN A 17 -5.35 3.22 -12.84
N ALA A 18 -5.08 2.59 -13.98
CA ALA A 18 -4.41 3.17 -15.13
C ALA A 18 -4.99 4.56 -15.45
N GLY A 19 -4.08 5.49 -15.73
CA GLY A 19 -4.33 6.92 -15.77
C GLY A 19 -5.43 7.39 -16.73
N GLN A 20 -6.13 8.44 -16.31
CA GLN A 20 -6.89 9.30 -17.20
C GLN A 20 -6.15 10.64 -17.38
N PRO A 21 -5.95 11.11 -18.63
CA PRO A 21 -5.22 12.34 -18.92
C PRO A 21 -6.06 13.61 -18.66
N PRO A 22 -5.42 14.77 -18.41
CA PRO A 22 -6.10 16.00 -18.03
C PRO A 22 -6.78 16.69 -19.24
N ALA A 23 -8.08 16.98 -19.13
CA ALA A 23 -8.80 17.78 -20.11
C ALA A 23 -8.57 19.29 -19.88
N LYS A 24 -8.25 20.00 -20.97
CA LYS A 24 -7.96 21.45 -21.04
C LYS A 24 -9.17 22.34 -20.65
N PRO A 25 -8.92 23.58 -20.15
CA PRO A 25 -9.97 24.54 -19.83
C PRO A 25 -10.45 25.35 -21.06
N ALA A 26 -11.74 25.65 -21.13
CA ALA A 26 -12.33 26.60 -22.08
C ALA A 26 -13.13 27.69 -21.31
N PRO A 27 -13.30 28.90 -21.91
CA PRO A 27 -13.29 30.15 -21.17
C PRO A 27 -14.64 30.66 -20.66
N SER A 28 -14.54 31.51 -19.64
CA SER A 28 -15.60 32.17 -18.88
C SER A 28 -16.41 33.18 -19.70
N ARG A 29 -17.72 33.25 -19.47
CA ARG A 29 -18.59 34.38 -19.84
C ARG A 29 -19.32 34.88 -18.58
N ALA A 30 -19.24 36.18 -18.34
CA ALA A 30 -19.63 36.82 -17.09
C ALA A 30 -21.11 37.29 -17.03
N ALA A 31 -21.64 37.22 -15.79
CA ALA A 31 -22.73 38.00 -15.14
C ALA A 31 -24.21 37.71 -15.52
N PRO A 32 -25.20 37.86 -14.58
CA PRO A 32 -25.18 38.64 -13.33
C PRO A 32 -25.62 37.89 -12.03
N ARG A 33 -25.36 38.54 -10.90
CA ARG A 33 -25.49 38.12 -9.49
C ARG A 33 -26.84 37.47 -9.11
N PRO A 34 -26.83 36.31 -8.40
CA PRO A 34 -27.97 35.85 -7.60
C PRO A 34 -27.70 35.95 -6.09
N LEU A 35 -28.79 36.05 -5.34
CA LEU A 35 -28.93 36.03 -3.87
C LEU A 35 -28.10 34.92 -3.21
N ASP A 36 -27.58 35.20 -2.01
CA ASP A 36 -26.81 34.27 -1.18
C ASP A 36 -27.41 32.85 -1.20
N PRO A 37 -26.72 31.86 -1.80
CA PRO A 37 -27.17 30.49 -1.75
C PRO A 37 -26.84 29.93 -0.37
N ALA A 38 -27.82 29.23 0.23
CA ALA A 38 -27.56 28.24 1.27
C ALA A 38 -26.36 27.36 0.85
N PRO A 39 -25.48 26.95 1.78
CA PRO A 39 -24.26 26.22 1.43
C PRO A 39 -24.63 25.05 0.51
N ALA A 40 -24.12 25.13 -0.72
CA ALA A 40 -24.32 24.10 -1.72
C ALA A 40 -23.86 22.78 -1.12
N TYR A 41 -24.76 21.80 -1.02
CA TYR A 41 -24.37 20.42 -0.79
C TYR A 41 -23.39 20.07 -1.90
N VAL A 42 -22.11 19.94 -1.54
CA VAL A 42 -21.12 19.33 -2.40
C VAL A 42 -21.66 17.93 -2.67
N GLN A 43 -22.13 17.68 -3.90
CA GLN A 43 -22.34 16.32 -4.37
C GLN A 43 -20.96 15.67 -4.40
N ALA A 44 -20.56 15.10 -3.25
CA ALA A 44 -19.50 14.12 -3.20
C ALA A 44 -19.90 13.04 -4.20
N GLY A 45 -19.02 12.79 -5.17
CA GLY A 45 -19.27 11.86 -6.26
C GLY A 45 -19.87 10.55 -5.75
N THR A 46 -20.77 10.01 -6.55
CA THR A 46 -21.47 8.71 -6.43
C THR A 46 -20.50 7.52 -6.40
N ARG A 47 -19.52 7.51 -5.48
CA ARG A 47 -19.00 6.27 -4.91
C ARG A 47 -19.89 5.95 -3.72
N ASP A 48 -20.18 4.66 -3.53
CA ASP A 48 -20.76 4.11 -2.30
C ASP A 48 -19.91 4.59 -1.12
N ASN A 49 -20.25 5.75 -0.55
CA ASN A 49 -19.48 6.36 0.50
C ASN A 49 -19.89 5.68 1.81
N GLN A 50 -19.33 4.50 2.03
CA GLN A 50 -19.55 3.68 3.23
C GLN A 50 -19.23 4.47 4.51
N PHE A 51 -18.32 5.46 4.43
CA PHE A 51 -18.07 6.40 5.53
C PHE A 51 -19.27 7.32 5.77
N TYR A 52 -19.82 7.92 4.73
CA TYR A 52 -21.05 8.72 4.83
C TYR A 52 -22.22 7.89 5.36
N MET A 53 -22.46 6.68 4.85
CA MET A 53 -23.56 5.83 5.34
C MET A 53 -23.41 5.49 6.82
N ARG A 54 -22.19 5.26 7.30
CA ARG A 54 -21.91 4.96 8.70
C ARG A 54 -22.05 6.18 9.59
N LEU A 55 -21.54 7.33 9.15
CA LEU A 55 -21.68 8.60 9.86
C LEU A 55 -23.16 9.00 9.95
N ALA A 56 -23.90 8.91 8.84
CA ALA A 56 -25.33 9.17 8.79
C ALA A 56 -26.09 8.30 9.80
N LYS A 57 -25.81 6.98 9.83
CA LYS A 57 -26.41 6.06 10.80
C LYS A 57 -26.08 6.42 12.26
N GLN A 58 -24.90 6.99 12.53
CA GLN A 58 -24.49 7.42 13.87
C GLN A 58 -25.08 8.78 14.27
N THR A 59 -25.52 9.59 13.30
CA THR A 59 -26.06 10.93 13.52
C THR A 59 -27.54 11.06 13.15
N GLU A 60 -28.29 9.96 13.16
CA GLU A 60 -29.74 9.99 12.94
C GLU A 60 -30.45 10.81 14.03
N LEU A 61 -31.54 11.51 13.66
CA LEU A 61 -32.32 12.31 14.61
C LEU A 61 -32.90 11.45 15.74
N SER A 62 -33.26 10.21 15.43
CA SER A 62 -33.71 9.21 16.40
C SER A 62 -32.66 8.82 17.46
N ALA A 63 -31.37 9.09 17.22
CA ALA A 63 -30.30 8.82 18.18
C ALA A 63 -30.33 9.78 19.39
N VAL A 64 -31.00 10.92 19.27
CA VAL A 64 -31.15 11.90 20.35
C VAL A 64 -32.61 11.92 20.82
N PRO A 65 -32.90 11.62 22.10
CA PRO A 65 -34.27 11.51 22.62
C PRO A 65 -35.16 12.74 22.34
N GLU A 66 -34.57 13.93 22.38
CA GLU A 66 -35.24 15.20 22.12
C GLU A 66 -35.65 15.34 20.64
N LEU A 67 -34.79 14.93 19.72
CA LEU A 67 -35.03 15.00 18.27
C LEU A 67 -35.92 13.84 17.79
N ALA A 68 -35.82 12.68 18.44
CA ALA A 68 -36.68 11.52 18.22
C ALA A 68 -38.17 11.83 18.48
N LYS A 69 -38.47 12.70 19.45
CA LYS A 69 -39.84 13.19 19.68
C LYS A 69 -40.38 13.95 18.48
N ILE A 70 -39.57 14.84 17.88
CA ILE A 70 -39.96 15.59 16.68
C ILE A 70 -40.22 14.63 15.52
N GLU A 71 -39.38 13.61 15.37
CA GLU A 71 -39.55 12.57 14.34
C GLU A 71 -40.82 11.74 14.55
N ALA A 72 -41.15 11.38 15.81
CA ALA A 72 -42.37 10.67 16.16
C ALA A 72 -43.64 11.48 15.85
N PHE A 73 -43.62 12.81 16.01
CA PHE A 73 -44.72 13.69 15.61
C PHE A 73 -44.74 13.97 14.09
N ALA A 74 -43.60 13.89 13.41
CA ALA A 74 -43.50 14.09 11.96
C ALA A 74 -43.91 12.86 11.15
N ALA A 75 -43.67 11.64 11.66
CA ALA A 75 -43.98 10.37 11.01
C ALA A 75 -45.47 10.22 10.59
N PRO A 76 -46.47 10.46 11.46
CA PRO A 76 -47.89 10.36 11.08
C PRO A 76 -48.35 11.47 10.14
N LEU A 77 -47.59 12.57 10.03
CA LEU A 77 -47.86 13.67 9.10
C LEU A 77 -47.27 13.42 7.69
N ALA A 78 -46.48 12.36 7.53
CA ALA A 78 -45.84 12.01 6.26
C ALA A 78 -46.78 11.78 5.06
N PRO A 79 -47.94 11.10 5.22
CA PRO A 79 -48.89 10.92 4.12
C PRO A 79 -49.74 12.17 3.82
N VAL A 80 -49.81 13.14 4.74
CA VAL A 80 -50.68 14.32 4.63
C VAL A 80 -49.91 15.56 4.15
N ILE A 81 -48.66 15.72 4.61
CA ILE A 81 -47.81 16.85 4.26
C ILE A 81 -46.59 16.31 3.51
N THR A 82 -46.61 16.40 2.18
CA THR A 82 -45.50 15.97 1.31
C THR A 82 -44.27 16.86 1.45
N ASP A 83 -44.45 18.16 1.74
CA ASP A 83 -43.35 19.09 2.00
C ASP A 83 -42.68 18.81 3.36
N LYS A 84 -41.39 18.45 3.31
CA LYS A 84 -40.64 18.07 4.51
C LYS A 84 -40.50 19.24 5.49
N ALA A 85 -40.25 20.46 5.02
CA ALA A 85 -40.06 21.61 5.88
C ALA A 85 -41.35 21.96 6.63
N LEU A 86 -42.49 21.92 5.94
CA LEU A 86 -43.81 22.17 6.51
C LEU A 86 -44.20 21.06 7.50
N ARG A 87 -43.88 19.80 7.20
CA ARG A 87 -44.12 18.65 8.08
C ARG A 87 -43.34 18.76 9.39
N TYR A 88 -42.04 19.06 9.31
CA TYR A 88 -41.20 19.24 10.49
C TYR A 88 -41.59 20.50 11.27
N LYS A 89 -42.05 21.57 10.62
CA LYS A 89 -42.59 22.75 11.31
C LYS A 89 -43.86 22.43 12.11
N ALA A 90 -44.78 21.64 11.54
CA ALA A 90 -45.99 21.19 12.23
C ALA A 90 -45.64 20.23 13.38
N ALA A 91 -44.76 19.26 13.15
CA ALA A 91 -44.28 18.33 14.17
C ALA A 91 -43.56 19.05 15.32
N LEU A 92 -42.76 20.08 15.01
CA LEU A 92 -42.08 20.90 15.98
C LEU A 92 -43.08 21.68 16.85
N ALA A 93 -44.08 22.31 16.24
CA ALA A 93 -45.12 23.02 17.00
C ALA A 93 -45.88 22.07 17.95
N THR A 94 -46.18 20.85 17.51
CA THR A 94 -46.80 19.81 18.34
C THR A 94 -45.84 19.31 19.44
N ALA A 95 -44.56 19.10 19.14
CA ALA A 95 -43.55 18.67 20.11
C ALA A 95 -43.29 19.73 21.20
N GLN A 96 -43.34 21.01 20.83
CA GLN A 96 -43.20 22.13 21.78
C GLN A 96 -44.45 22.28 22.66
N SER A 97 -45.65 22.19 22.08
CA SER A 97 -46.92 22.39 22.80
C SER A 97 -47.36 21.19 23.63
N GLN A 98 -47.17 19.96 23.14
CA GLN A 98 -47.64 18.73 23.79
C GLN A 98 -46.50 17.91 24.44
N GLY A 99 -45.28 18.03 23.93
CA GLY A 99 -44.13 17.24 24.36
C GLY A 99 -43.18 17.95 25.33
N GLY A 100 -43.46 19.20 25.71
CA GLY A 100 -42.63 20.01 26.61
C GLY A 100 -41.23 20.30 26.08
N LEU A 101 -41.03 20.20 24.76
CA LEU A 101 -39.71 20.32 24.14
C LEU A 101 -39.34 21.80 24.00
N THR A 102 -38.26 22.24 24.66
CA THR A 102 -37.80 23.64 24.54
C THR A 102 -36.88 23.82 23.33
N LYS A 103 -36.80 25.06 22.82
CA LYS A 103 -35.86 25.42 21.75
C LYS A 103 -34.41 25.06 22.11
N GLU A 104 -34.03 25.27 23.37
CA GLU A 104 -32.68 24.97 23.87
C GLU A 104 -32.39 23.46 23.87
N ALA A 105 -33.36 22.63 24.26
CA ALA A 105 -33.21 21.17 24.25
C ALA A 105 -33.00 20.61 22.83
N ILE A 106 -33.67 21.21 21.83
CA ILE A 106 -33.52 20.84 20.43
C ILE A 106 -32.15 21.23 19.90
N LEU A 107 -31.72 22.47 20.15
CA LEU A 107 -30.40 22.94 19.73
C LEU A 107 -29.29 22.11 20.38
N LYS A 108 -29.41 21.81 21.68
CA LYS A 108 -28.50 20.91 22.40
C LYS A 108 -28.49 19.50 21.82
N GLY A 109 -29.62 19.02 21.31
CA GLY A 109 -29.69 17.74 20.60
C GLY A 109 -28.90 17.73 19.29
N PHE A 110 -28.97 18.82 18.50
CA PHE A 110 -28.13 18.97 17.31
C PHE A 110 -26.65 19.13 17.66
N ASP A 111 -26.33 19.87 18.74
CA ASP A 111 -24.95 19.97 19.25
C ASP A 111 -24.39 18.61 19.66
N ALA A 112 -25.23 17.73 20.24
CA ALA A 112 -24.84 16.36 20.56
C ALA A 112 -24.54 15.53 19.30
N LEU A 113 -25.35 15.63 18.24
CA LEU A 113 -25.08 14.97 16.95
C LEU A 113 -23.78 15.49 16.31
N LEU A 114 -23.53 16.80 16.35
CA LEU A 114 -22.27 17.39 15.88
C LEU A 114 -21.07 16.93 16.72
N SER A 115 -21.24 16.78 18.04
CA SER A 115 -20.21 16.24 18.93
C SER A 115 -19.85 14.79 18.60
N VAL A 116 -20.85 13.96 18.27
CA VAL A 116 -20.64 12.58 17.78
C VAL A 116 -19.85 12.59 16.47
N LEU A 117 -20.22 13.46 15.52
CA LEU A 117 -19.51 13.59 14.24
C LEU A 117 -18.04 14.01 14.45
N ASN A 118 -17.79 15.00 15.30
CA ASN A 118 -16.45 15.46 15.64
C ASN A 118 -15.62 14.37 16.33
N SER A 119 -16.24 13.59 17.22
CA SER A 119 -15.59 12.46 17.89
C SER A 119 -15.24 11.33 16.91
N SER A 120 -16.13 11.04 15.97
CA SER A 120 -15.87 10.08 14.88
C SER A 120 -14.74 10.56 13.96
N ALA A 121 -14.67 11.85 13.62
CA ALA A 121 -13.57 12.43 12.85
C ALA A 121 -12.23 12.33 13.59
N SER A 122 -12.20 12.68 14.88
CA SER A 122 -11.00 12.57 15.72
C SER A 122 -10.52 11.11 15.82
N THR A 123 -11.45 10.17 15.98
CA THR A 123 -11.14 8.74 16.03
C THR A 123 -10.59 8.24 14.70
N PHE A 124 -11.20 8.63 13.57
CA PHE A 124 -10.71 8.28 12.24
C PHE A 124 -9.28 8.76 12.00
N ASN A 125 -8.97 10.01 12.34
CA ASN A 125 -7.63 10.56 12.16
C ASN A 125 -6.60 9.79 12.99
N LYS A 126 -6.89 9.53 14.27
CA LYS A 126 -6.00 8.72 15.13
C LYS A 126 -5.76 7.33 14.56
N GLN A 127 -6.83 6.66 14.13
CA GLN A 127 -6.75 5.31 13.57
C GLN A 127 -5.99 5.28 12.24
N THR A 128 -6.13 6.33 11.42
CA THR A 128 -5.37 6.47 10.18
C THR A 128 -3.89 6.70 10.45
N ASP A 129 -3.56 7.56 11.43
CA ASP A 129 -2.17 7.79 11.85
C ASP A 129 -1.54 6.51 12.40
N ASP A 130 -2.28 5.73 13.20
CA ASP A 130 -1.82 4.46 13.75
C ASP A 130 -1.57 3.42 12.64
N VAL A 131 -2.48 3.29 11.67
CA VAL A 131 -2.29 2.39 10.52
C VAL A 131 -1.11 2.83 9.66
N SER A 132 -0.96 4.12 9.41
CA SER A 132 0.18 4.68 8.69
C SER A 132 1.49 4.29 9.38
N ARG A 133 1.62 4.55 10.68
CA ARG A 133 2.83 4.23 11.43
C ARG A 133 3.11 2.74 11.56
N THR A 134 2.08 1.94 11.82
CA THR A 134 2.29 0.51 12.14
C THR A 134 2.42 -0.36 10.91
N GLU A 135 1.73 -0.04 9.82
CA GLU A 135 1.73 -0.87 8.61
C GLU A 135 2.55 -0.25 7.48
N VAL A 136 2.47 1.06 7.24
CA VAL A 136 3.20 1.70 6.14
C VAL A 136 4.67 1.87 6.51
N ASP A 137 4.99 2.50 7.64
CA ASP A 137 6.39 2.69 8.04
C ASP A 137 7.11 1.36 8.27
N ALA A 138 6.42 0.36 8.83
CA ALA A 138 6.98 -0.99 8.99
C ALA A 138 7.28 -1.67 7.65
N LYS A 139 6.41 -1.49 6.63
CA LYS A 139 6.68 -1.98 5.27
C LYS A 139 7.85 -1.23 4.63
N ILE A 140 7.97 0.09 4.84
CA ILE A 140 9.10 0.90 4.37
C ILE A 140 10.41 0.40 4.99
N ALA A 141 10.44 0.17 6.30
CA ALA A 141 11.60 -0.39 6.99
C ALA A 141 11.98 -1.76 6.40
N LYS A 142 11.00 -2.65 6.22
CA LYS A 142 11.22 -3.97 5.60
C LYS A 142 11.75 -3.88 4.16
N ILE A 143 11.32 -2.89 3.38
CA ILE A 143 11.87 -2.62 2.05
C ILE A 143 13.34 -2.20 2.16
N GLY A 144 13.70 -1.38 3.14
CA GLY A 144 15.08 -1.02 3.47
C GLY A 144 15.94 -2.26 3.72
N ASP A 145 15.53 -3.11 4.66
CA ASP A 145 16.23 -4.36 5.01
C ASP A 145 16.42 -5.28 3.80
N LEU A 146 15.39 -5.41 2.95
CA LEU A 146 15.45 -6.22 1.74
C LEU A 146 16.43 -5.65 0.72
N ASN A 147 16.48 -4.33 0.55
CA ASN A 147 17.44 -3.68 -0.34
C ASN A 147 18.88 -3.88 0.13
N GLU A 148 19.14 -3.77 1.43
CA GLU A 148 20.46 -4.06 2.02
C GLU A 148 20.86 -5.51 1.79
N ALA A 149 19.95 -6.47 2.02
CA ALA A 149 20.18 -7.88 1.77
C ALA A 149 20.47 -8.17 0.27
N ILE A 150 19.78 -7.48 -0.64
CA ILE A 150 20.04 -7.56 -2.09
C ILE A 150 21.46 -7.09 -2.40
N GLN A 151 21.88 -5.93 -1.87
CA GLN A 151 23.23 -5.41 -2.10
C GLN A 151 24.31 -6.35 -1.57
N GLN A 152 24.11 -6.92 -0.38
CA GLN A 152 25.04 -7.89 0.19
C GLN A 152 25.18 -9.14 -0.67
N LYS A 153 24.05 -9.70 -1.13
CA LYS A 153 24.05 -10.86 -2.04
C LYS A 153 24.69 -10.54 -3.39
N GLN A 154 24.48 -9.34 -3.92
CA GLN A 154 25.12 -8.91 -5.17
C GLN A 154 26.65 -8.84 -5.04
N LYS A 155 27.15 -8.40 -3.88
CA LYS A 155 28.59 -8.44 -3.57
C LYS A 155 29.11 -9.86 -3.51
N GLU A 156 28.42 -10.75 -2.80
CA GLU A 156 28.78 -12.17 -2.70
C GLU A 156 28.80 -12.85 -4.08
N ILE A 157 27.84 -12.57 -4.95
CA ILE A 157 27.82 -13.05 -6.34
C ILE A 157 29.06 -12.57 -7.10
N THR A 158 29.46 -11.31 -6.91
CA THR A 158 30.64 -10.74 -7.57
C THR A 158 31.92 -11.44 -7.10
N ASP A 159 32.05 -11.67 -5.79
CA ASP A 159 33.20 -12.35 -5.20
C ASP A 159 33.28 -13.82 -5.68
N LEU A 160 32.15 -14.53 -5.74
CA LEU A 160 32.09 -15.88 -6.29
C LEU A 160 32.45 -15.92 -7.78
N GLN A 161 32.00 -14.96 -8.58
CA GLN A 161 32.38 -14.86 -10.00
C GLN A 161 33.90 -14.65 -10.17
N GLN A 162 34.54 -13.88 -9.29
CA GLN A 162 35.99 -13.71 -9.30
C GLN A 162 36.71 -15.01 -8.92
N GLN A 163 36.21 -15.74 -7.92
CA GLN A 163 36.78 -17.04 -7.54
C GLN A 163 36.68 -18.05 -8.68
N VAL A 164 35.53 -18.12 -9.37
CA VAL A 164 35.36 -19.01 -10.54
C VAL A 164 36.41 -18.71 -11.61
N LYS A 165 36.61 -17.44 -11.95
CA LYS A 165 37.64 -17.04 -12.93
C LYS A 165 39.05 -17.45 -12.48
N SER A 166 39.38 -17.22 -11.20
CA SER A 166 40.68 -17.60 -10.65
C SER A 166 40.92 -19.10 -10.74
N VAL A 167 39.95 -19.92 -10.32
CA VAL A 167 40.03 -21.39 -10.37
C VAL A 167 40.12 -21.90 -11.81
N GLN A 168 39.39 -21.29 -12.75
CA GLN A 168 39.49 -21.60 -14.17
C GLN A 168 40.91 -21.37 -14.70
N SER A 169 41.50 -20.20 -14.46
CA SER A 169 42.88 -19.89 -14.87
C SER A 169 43.90 -20.83 -14.21
N GLN A 170 43.74 -21.16 -12.92
CA GLN A 170 44.61 -22.12 -12.24
C GLN A 170 44.50 -23.52 -12.84
N THR A 171 43.30 -23.94 -13.23
CA THR A 171 43.05 -25.23 -13.88
C THR A 171 43.72 -25.31 -15.24
N GLU A 172 43.60 -24.25 -16.06
CA GLU A 172 44.26 -24.16 -17.37
C GLU A 172 45.78 -24.20 -17.23
N ALA A 173 46.35 -23.41 -16.31
CA ALA A 173 47.78 -23.41 -16.02
C ALA A 173 48.27 -24.79 -15.55
N SER A 174 47.50 -25.46 -14.69
CA SER A 174 47.83 -26.80 -14.20
C SER A 174 47.78 -27.85 -15.32
N ARG A 175 46.79 -27.76 -16.22
CA ARG A 175 46.72 -28.62 -17.41
C ARG A 175 47.91 -28.42 -18.34
N ALA A 176 48.31 -27.17 -18.59
CA ALA A 176 49.47 -26.86 -19.42
C ALA A 176 50.75 -27.46 -18.81
N LYS A 177 51.00 -27.24 -17.52
CA LYS A 177 52.15 -27.81 -16.80
C LYS A 177 52.15 -29.34 -16.82
N LEU A 178 50.99 -29.98 -16.67
CA LEU A 178 50.87 -31.43 -16.74
C LEU A 178 51.24 -31.95 -18.15
N GLN A 179 50.79 -31.25 -19.20
CA GLN A 179 51.10 -31.62 -20.58
C GLN A 179 52.59 -31.44 -20.91
N GLU A 180 53.19 -30.37 -20.39
CA GLU A 180 54.63 -30.13 -20.47
C GLU A 180 55.41 -31.24 -19.77
N ALA A 181 55.06 -31.55 -18.51
CA ALA A 181 55.70 -32.63 -17.75
C ALA A 181 55.59 -33.99 -18.44
N LYS A 182 54.43 -34.31 -19.03
CA LYS A 182 54.25 -35.53 -19.84
C LYS A 182 55.18 -35.56 -21.05
N SER A 183 55.29 -34.46 -21.78
CA SER A 183 56.17 -34.34 -22.94
C SER A 183 57.64 -34.46 -22.55
N SER A 184 58.07 -33.76 -21.49
CA SER A 184 59.43 -33.84 -20.96
C SER A 184 59.77 -35.25 -20.47
N PHE A 185 58.85 -35.92 -19.79
CA PHE A 185 59.05 -37.30 -19.35
C PHE A 185 59.19 -38.26 -20.53
N ALA A 186 58.33 -38.16 -21.55
CA ALA A 186 58.43 -38.98 -22.75
C ALA A 186 59.76 -38.80 -23.47
N ALA A 187 60.22 -37.55 -23.63
CA ALA A 187 61.52 -37.25 -24.24
C ALA A 187 62.69 -37.81 -23.41
N ALA A 188 62.64 -37.67 -22.08
CA ALA A 188 63.65 -38.22 -21.19
C ALA A 188 63.69 -39.76 -21.23
N LEU A 189 62.52 -40.41 -21.30
CA LEU A 189 62.40 -41.86 -21.42
C LEU A 189 63.03 -42.37 -22.71
N GLU A 190 62.70 -41.76 -23.85
CA GLU A 190 63.25 -42.15 -25.16
C GLU A 190 64.76 -41.92 -25.23
N ARG A 191 65.24 -40.79 -24.72
CA ARG A 191 66.68 -40.54 -24.60
C ARG A 191 67.38 -41.62 -23.79
N ARG A 192 66.82 -41.98 -22.62
CA ARG A 192 67.40 -42.99 -21.75
C ARG A 192 67.39 -44.39 -22.39
N ARG A 193 66.34 -44.72 -23.14
CA ARG A 193 66.27 -45.97 -23.91
C ARG A 193 67.38 -46.02 -24.97
N ALA A 194 67.58 -44.94 -25.72
CA ALA A 194 68.63 -44.86 -26.72
C ALA A 194 70.03 -44.99 -26.10
N GLU A 195 70.28 -44.30 -24.98
CA GLU A 195 71.54 -44.43 -24.22
C GLU A 195 71.82 -45.87 -23.79
N ILE A 196 70.82 -46.56 -23.22
CA ILE A 196 70.95 -47.96 -22.79
C ILE A 196 71.21 -48.89 -23.99
N GLN A 197 70.52 -48.69 -25.11
CA GLN A 197 70.73 -49.49 -26.33
C GLN A 197 72.14 -49.29 -26.91
N GLN A 198 72.64 -48.05 -26.90
CA GLN A 198 73.99 -47.73 -27.34
C GLN A 198 75.03 -48.40 -26.43
N GLN A 199 74.89 -48.26 -25.11
CA GLN A 199 75.76 -48.93 -24.13
C GLN A 199 75.77 -50.44 -24.34
N ARG A 200 74.60 -51.06 -24.58
CA ARG A 200 74.51 -52.49 -24.88
C ARG A 200 75.36 -52.88 -26.10
N LYS A 201 75.25 -52.14 -27.22
CA LYS A 201 76.03 -52.42 -28.44
C LYS A 201 77.54 -52.29 -28.22
N GLU A 202 77.95 -51.29 -27.45
CA GLU A 202 79.35 -51.11 -27.07
C GLU A 202 79.87 -52.32 -26.27
N PHE A 203 79.12 -52.78 -25.28
CA PHE A 203 79.48 -54.00 -24.53
C PHE A 203 79.47 -55.27 -25.38
N GLU A 204 78.52 -55.44 -26.30
CA GLU A 204 78.50 -56.57 -27.25
C GLU A 204 79.76 -56.59 -28.13
N THR A 205 80.28 -55.41 -28.51
CA THR A 205 81.52 -55.30 -29.30
C THR A 205 82.77 -55.60 -28.48
N ILE A 206 82.78 -55.29 -27.18
CA ILE A 206 83.91 -55.56 -26.28
C ILE A 206 83.99 -57.05 -25.93
N LEU A 207 82.85 -57.74 -25.84
CA LEU A 207 82.74 -59.12 -25.38
C LEU A 207 82.81 -60.18 -26.50
N GLY A 208 82.65 -59.78 -27.77
CA GLY A 208 82.75 -60.64 -28.95
C GLY A 208 84.12 -60.58 -29.61
#